data_AF-A0A7S3MIQ5-F1
#
_entry.id   AF-A0A7S3MIQ5-F1
#
_cell.length_a   1.000
_cell.length_b   1.000
_cell.length_c   1.000
_cell.angle_alpha   90.00
_cell.angle_beta   90.00
_cell.angle_gamma   90.00
#
_symmetry.space_group_name_H-M   'P 1'
#
loop_
_entity.id
_entity.type
_entity.pdbx_description
1 polymer ?
#
loop_
_entity_poly.entity_id
_entity_poly.type
_entity_poly.pdbx_seq_one_letter_code
_entity_poly.pdbx_strand_id
1 'polypeptide(L)'
;EIAELVAEEPPITLEAVFEEVDKACRQETRTLYESEGLGSVLGAGGVPEALQTWLSESKEKLLGRHGHREKAWKRLWAQVARSEDILARHLVAIEENVSAKLPNGVPSLPPAVTAADELKVESKYTTKLGAPAVCLRSLAASFVDFAKQDKEQKIEEFSQLLKVWEKGREKHERLLRPRLGSPDMAEELTQLDNIESQRSAELVEHVNKFRTLLVRTQAESMMRFLEDATVCSKGLMQLLDSTLRQEQLQVPPDTAIPKKHMTLKKLRKAQRIREQVAQGGEDRSQVRLWDGIDMQLPLAVVHGAEDLVLDLGQDPRDTAVTASAAAAAPAVPDKKDPKKAAAAKNAPPPEPAAPPSLIPPSWAAALKEKSAVKGLVST
;
A
#
# COMPACT_ATOMS: atom_id res chain seq x y z
N GLU A 1 -20.43 6.22 -9.18
CA GLU A 1 -20.35 5.21 -10.28
C GLU A 1 -19.84 3.83 -9.84
N ILE A 2 -18.54 3.49 -9.76
CA ILE A 2 -18.14 2.09 -9.35
C ILE A 2 -18.54 1.76 -7.91
N ALA A 3 -18.38 2.69 -6.96
CA ALA A 3 -18.83 2.49 -5.57
C ALA A 3 -20.37 2.44 -5.43
N GLU A 4 -21.09 2.93 -6.43
CA GLU A 4 -22.56 2.99 -6.47
C GLU A 4 -23.13 1.75 -7.17
N LEU A 5 -22.37 1.14 -8.08
CA LEU A 5 -22.62 -0.19 -8.64
C LEU A 5 -22.31 -1.33 -7.64
N VAL A 6 -21.55 -1.04 -6.58
CA VAL A 6 -21.28 -1.97 -5.47
C VAL A 6 -22.24 -1.74 -4.30
N ALA A 7 -23.21 -0.82 -4.44
CA ALA A 7 -24.24 -0.58 -3.43
C ALA A 7 -25.24 -1.77 -3.37
N GLU A 8 -24.99 -2.63 -2.40
CA GLU A 8 -25.95 -3.37 -1.56
C GLU A 8 -26.94 -4.34 -2.23
N GLU A 9 -26.48 -5.21 -3.12
CA GLU A 9 -27.11 -6.53 -3.18
C GLU A 9 -26.49 -7.42 -2.09
N PRO A 10 -27.29 -7.95 -1.13
CA PRO A 10 -26.76 -8.86 -0.14
C PRO A 10 -26.13 -10.07 -0.85
N PRO A 11 -24.99 -10.57 -0.37
CA PRO A 11 -24.29 -11.66 -1.03
C PRO A 11 -25.23 -12.85 -1.21
N ILE A 12 -25.47 -13.23 -2.46
CA ILE A 12 -26.32 -14.36 -2.82
C ILE A 12 -25.68 -15.62 -2.25
N THR A 13 -26.29 -16.18 -1.20
CA THR A 13 -25.80 -17.40 -0.59
C THR A 13 -26.29 -18.63 -1.37
N LEU A 14 -25.51 -19.72 -1.36
CA LEU A 14 -25.95 -21.00 -1.96
C LEU A 14 -27.28 -21.49 -1.37
N GLU A 15 -27.55 -21.16 -0.12
CA GLU A 15 -28.81 -21.46 0.56
C GLU A 15 -29.96 -20.63 -0.01
N ALA A 16 -29.78 -19.33 -0.22
CA ALA A 16 -30.77 -18.47 -0.87
C ALA A 16 -31.10 -18.96 -2.29
N VAL A 17 -30.09 -19.34 -3.08
CA VAL A 17 -30.29 -19.92 -4.42
C VAL A 17 -31.06 -21.23 -4.34
N PHE A 18 -30.73 -22.09 -3.37
CA PHE A 18 -31.44 -23.36 -3.19
C PHE A 18 -32.91 -23.14 -2.81
N GLU A 19 -33.21 -22.23 -1.89
CA GLU A 19 -34.58 -21.90 -1.49
C GLU A 19 -35.38 -21.27 -2.64
N GLU A 20 -34.75 -20.46 -3.49
CA GLU A 20 -35.37 -19.92 -4.69
C GLU A 20 -35.73 -21.04 -5.68
N VAL A 21 -34.81 -21.97 -5.93
CA VAL A 21 -35.04 -23.13 -6.78
C VAL A 21 -36.09 -24.08 -6.20
N ASP A 22 -36.07 -24.36 -4.89
CA ASP A 22 -37.08 -25.18 -4.20
C ASP A 22 -38.47 -24.53 -4.34
N LYS A 23 -38.57 -23.22 -4.10
CA LYS A 23 -39.82 -22.47 -4.25
C LYS A 23 -40.34 -22.49 -5.69
N ALA A 24 -39.47 -22.22 -6.67
CA ALA A 24 -39.83 -22.27 -8.09
C ALA A 24 -40.32 -23.67 -8.49
N CYS A 25 -39.57 -24.72 -8.11
CA CYS A 25 -39.91 -26.11 -8.41
C CYS A 25 -41.29 -26.50 -7.83
N ARG A 26 -41.58 -26.09 -6.59
CA ARG A 26 -42.89 -26.32 -5.97
C ARG A 26 -44.01 -25.58 -6.69
N GLN A 27 -43.79 -24.32 -7.05
CA GLN A 27 -44.78 -23.49 -7.74
C GLN A 27 -45.10 -24.02 -9.13
N GLU A 28 -44.08 -24.38 -9.91
CA GLU A 28 -44.22 -24.98 -11.24
C GLU A 28 -44.95 -26.33 -11.16
N THR A 29 -44.57 -27.20 -10.22
CA THR A 29 -45.23 -28.50 -10.04
C THR A 29 -46.69 -28.33 -9.64
N ARG A 30 -47.00 -27.40 -8.74
CA ARG A 30 -48.39 -27.13 -8.35
C ARG A 30 -49.22 -26.65 -9.54
N THR A 31 -48.70 -25.67 -10.29
CA THR A 31 -49.37 -25.10 -11.46
C THR A 31 -49.65 -26.18 -12.51
N LEU A 32 -48.68 -27.07 -12.75
CA LEU A 32 -48.81 -28.19 -13.68
C LEU A 32 -49.93 -29.15 -13.24
N TYR A 33 -49.90 -29.63 -11.99
CA TYR A 33 -50.88 -30.60 -11.48
C TYR A 33 -52.30 -30.03 -11.40
N GLU A 34 -52.43 -28.74 -11.05
CA GLU A 34 -53.73 -28.05 -11.08
C GLU A 34 -54.28 -27.96 -12.50
N SER A 35 -53.42 -27.64 -13.49
CA SER A 35 -53.83 -27.54 -14.90
C SER A 35 -54.27 -28.88 -15.50
N GLU A 36 -53.73 -29.99 -15.00
CA GLU A 36 -54.08 -31.36 -15.43
C GLU A 36 -55.26 -31.95 -14.64
N GLY A 37 -55.83 -31.22 -13.68
CA GLY A 37 -56.90 -31.72 -12.82
C GLY A 37 -56.44 -32.78 -11.80
N LEU A 38 -55.13 -32.92 -11.59
CA LEU A 38 -54.50 -33.84 -10.63
C LEU A 38 -54.25 -33.20 -9.26
N GLY A 39 -54.93 -32.09 -8.95
CA GLY A 39 -54.76 -31.37 -7.68
C GLY A 39 -55.02 -32.23 -6.44
N SER A 40 -55.85 -33.28 -6.55
CA SER A 40 -56.11 -34.22 -5.44
C SER A 40 -54.92 -35.11 -5.08
N VAL A 41 -53.90 -35.19 -5.93
CA VAL A 41 -52.68 -35.99 -5.72
C VAL A 41 -51.59 -35.18 -5.00
N LEU A 42 -51.76 -33.86 -4.88
CA LEU A 42 -50.82 -33.00 -4.18
C LEU A 42 -50.95 -33.20 -2.65
N GLY A 43 -49.81 -33.46 -1.99
CA GLY A 43 -49.75 -33.58 -0.53
C GLY A 43 -49.84 -32.22 0.18
N ALA A 44 -49.68 -32.23 1.51
CA ALA A 44 -49.75 -31.02 2.34
C ALA A 44 -48.77 -29.89 1.94
N GLY A 45 -47.68 -30.23 1.23
CA GLY A 45 -46.72 -29.26 0.69
C GLY A 45 -47.08 -28.69 -0.70
N GLY A 46 -48.21 -29.09 -1.29
CA GLY A 46 -48.60 -28.72 -2.65
C GLY A 46 -47.68 -29.30 -3.74
N VAL A 47 -47.01 -30.41 -3.43
CA VAL A 47 -46.18 -31.22 -4.34
C VAL A 47 -46.35 -32.71 -4.01
N PRO A 48 -46.09 -33.63 -4.96
CA PRO A 48 -46.07 -35.06 -4.68
C PRO A 48 -45.00 -35.46 -3.64
N GLU A 49 -45.27 -36.49 -2.86
CA GLU A 49 -44.38 -36.98 -1.80
C GLU A 49 -42.98 -37.34 -2.33
N ALA A 50 -42.90 -37.93 -3.53
CA ALA A 50 -41.63 -38.26 -4.17
C ALA A 50 -40.75 -37.02 -4.43
N LEU A 51 -41.34 -35.92 -4.88
CA LEU A 51 -40.61 -34.67 -5.11
C LEU A 51 -40.19 -34.03 -3.79
N GLN A 52 -41.05 -34.10 -2.76
CA GLN A 52 -40.72 -33.60 -1.43
C GLN A 52 -39.52 -34.33 -0.80
N THR A 53 -39.47 -35.66 -0.96
CA THR A 53 -38.32 -36.47 -0.53
C THR A 53 -37.06 -36.09 -1.32
N TRP A 54 -37.15 -35.94 -2.64
CA TRP A 54 -36.02 -35.54 -3.47
C TRP A 54 -35.47 -34.14 -3.12
N LEU A 55 -36.34 -33.16 -2.88
CA LEU A 55 -35.94 -31.81 -2.48
C LEU A 55 -35.24 -31.82 -1.11
N SER A 56 -35.75 -32.62 -0.17
CA SER A 56 -35.14 -32.80 1.15
C SER A 56 -33.75 -33.45 1.07
N GLU A 57 -33.62 -34.55 0.31
CA GLU A 57 -32.33 -35.20 0.07
C GLU A 57 -31.35 -34.30 -0.68
N SER A 58 -31.82 -33.51 -1.64
CA SER A 58 -30.98 -32.58 -2.40
C SER A 58 -30.49 -31.43 -1.52
N LYS A 59 -31.34 -30.91 -0.63
CA LYS A 59 -30.96 -29.95 0.40
C LYS A 59 -29.90 -30.53 1.32
N GLU A 60 -30.07 -31.77 1.78
CA GLU A 60 -29.09 -32.45 2.62
C GLU A 60 -27.77 -32.73 1.88
N LYS A 61 -27.81 -33.15 0.61
CA LYS A 61 -26.63 -33.37 -0.23
C LYS A 61 -25.87 -32.08 -0.54
N LEU A 62 -26.55 -30.95 -0.67
CA LEU A 62 -25.90 -29.66 -0.96
C LEU A 62 -25.42 -28.97 0.32
N LEU A 63 -26.31 -28.82 1.30
CA LEU A 63 -26.11 -27.98 2.49
C LEU A 63 -25.85 -28.77 3.78
N GLY A 64 -26.13 -30.08 3.80
CA GLY A 64 -26.00 -30.93 4.98
C GLY A 64 -24.55 -31.15 5.43
N ARG A 65 -24.40 -31.74 6.63
CA ARG A 65 -23.13 -31.99 7.34
C ARG A 65 -22.11 -32.85 6.58
N HIS A 66 -22.52 -33.53 5.51
CA HIS A 66 -21.61 -34.28 4.63
C HIS A 66 -21.81 -33.93 3.16
N GLY A 67 -22.50 -32.81 2.92
CA GLY A 67 -22.86 -32.33 1.61
C GLY A 67 -21.71 -31.68 0.85
N HIS A 68 -22.03 -31.22 -0.35
CA HIS A 68 -21.08 -30.56 -1.24
C HIS A 68 -20.53 -29.27 -0.66
N ARG A 69 -21.33 -28.50 0.10
CA ARG A 69 -20.87 -27.29 0.80
C ARG A 69 -19.72 -27.59 1.74
N GLU A 70 -19.83 -28.61 2.60
CA GLU A 70 -18.75 -28.97 3.53
C GLU A 70 -17.51 -29.53 2.80
N LYS A 71 -17.71 -30.32 1.74
CA LYS A 71 -16.59 -30.83 0.93
C LYS A 71 -15.85 -29.72 0.20
N ALA A 72 -16.58 -28.79 -0.43
CA ALA A 72 -16.02 -27.62 -1.10
C ALA A 72 -15.28 -26.73 -0.09
N TRP A 73 -15.87 -26.53 1.09
CA TRP A 73 -15.26 -25.83 2.22
C TRP A 73 -13.94 -26.45 2.66
N LYS A 74 -13.90 -27.76 2.92
CA LYS A 74 -12.67 -28.48 3.29
C LYS A 74 -11.60 -28.37 2.20
N ARG A 75 -11.99 -28.43 0.93
CA ARG A 75 -11.07 -28.24 -0.21
C ARG A 75 -10.51 -26.83 -0.26
N LEU A 76 -11.34 -25.82 -0.07
CA LEU A 76 -10.92 -24.42 -0.02
C LEU A 76 -9.90 -24.19 1.10
N TRP A 77 -10.17 -24.67 2.32
CA TRP A 77 -9.22 -24.54 3.42
C TRP A 77 -7.91 -25.29 3.19
N ALA A 78 -7.97 -26.47 2.58
CA ALA A 78 -6.76 -27.18 2.17
C ALA A 78 -5.98 -26.41 1.09
N GLN A 79 -6.65 -25.68 0.20
CA GLN A 79 -6.00 -24.80 -0.77
C GLN A 79 -5.36 -23.57 -0.11
N VAL A 80 -6.07 -22.93 0.82
CA VAL A 80 -5.55 -21.79 1.60
C VAL A 80 -4.30 -22.23 2.37
N ALA A 81 -4.37 -23.31 3.15
CA ALA A 81 -3.21 -23.82 3.89
C ALA A 81 -2.00 -24.14 2.98
N ARG A 82 -2.25 -24.72 1.79
CA ARG A 82 -1.18 -24.95 0.81
C ARG A 82 -0.57 -23.65 0.28
N SER A 83 -1.38 -22.62 0.04
CA SER A 83 -0.89 -21.32 -0.41
C SER A 83 -0.05 -20.63 0.67
N GLU A 84 -0.45 -20.74 1.94
CA GLU A 84 0.32 -20.23 3.08
C GLU A 84 1.70 -20.90 3.14
N ASP A 85 1.75 -22.23 3.03
CA ASP A 85 3.00 -23.00 3.00
C ASP A 85 3.92 -22.61 1.84
N ILE A 86 3.38 -22.43 0.64
CA ILE A 86 4.16 -22.05 -0.55
C ILE A 86 4.75 -20.64 -0.38
N LEU A 87 3.94 -19.69 0.08
CA LEU A 87 4.39 -18.32 0.33
C LEU A 87 5.47 -18.25 1.41
N ALA A 88 5.30 -19.02 2.50
CA ALA A 88 6.30 -19.10 3.55
C ALA A 88 7.65 -19.62 3.04
N ARG A 89 7.66 -20.67 2.19
CA ARG A 89 8.90 -21.20 1.60
C ARG A 89 9.58 -20.20 0.67
N HIS A 90 8.80 -19.48 -0.14
CA HIS A 90 9.34 -18.47 -1.04
C HIS A 90 10.04 -17.33 -0.27
N LEU A 91 9.48 -16.89 0.85
CA LEU A 91 10.14 -15.88 1.68
C LEU A 91 11.47 -16.35 2.23
N VAL A 92 11.52 -17.57 2.78
CA VAL A 92 12.78 -18.14 3.30
C VAL A 92 13.83 -18.21 2.18
N ALA A 93 13.44 -18.65 0.98
CA ALA A 93 14.34 -18.68 -0.17
C ALA A 93 14.83 -17.28 -0.59
N ILE A 94 14.00 -16.24 -0.50
CA ILE A 94 14.41 -14.85 -0.76
C ILE A 94 15.43 -14.40 0.28
N GLU A 95 15.17 -14.63 1.57
CA GLU A 95 16.10 -14.29 2.67
C GLU A 95 17.45 -14.99 2.51
N GLU A 96 17.45 -16.29 2.19
CA GLU A 96 18.68 -17.07 1.94
C GLU A 96 19.45 -16.55 0.73
N ASN A 97 18.77 -16.20 -0.36
CA ASN A 97 19.42 -15.64 -1.55
C ASN A 97 20.00 -14.25 -1.32
N VAL A 98 19.35 -13.42 -0.51
CA VAL A 98 19.88 -12.11 -0.09
C VAL A 98 21.10 -12.30 0.80
N SER A 99 21.05 -13.22 1.76
CA SER A 99 22.18 -13.53 2.65
C SER A 99 23.38 -14.10 1.89
N ALA A 100 23.15 -14.95 0.88
CA ALA A 100 24.20 -15.57 0.07
C ALA A 100 24.89 -14.61 -0.91
N LYS A 101 24.23 -13.52 -1.33
CA LYS A 101 24.80 -12.52 -2.25
C LYS A 101 25.66 -11.47 -1.57
N LEU A 102 25.68 -11.41 -0.23
CA LEU A 102 26.60 -10.52 0.49
C LEU A 102 28.03 -11.05 0.34
N PRO A 103 28.96 -10.29 -0.27
CA PRO A 103 30.32 -10.76 -0.51
C PRO A 103 31.02 -11.02 0.83
N ASN A 104 31.52 -12.24 1.01
CA ASN A 104 32.24 -12.78 2.17
C ASN A 104 33.56 -12.03 2.54
N GLY A 105 33.76 -10.79 2.08
CA GLY A 105 35.05 -10.10 2.12
C GLY A 105 35.05 -8.70 2.69
N VAL A 106 33.93 -8.15 3.17
CA VAL A 106 33.96 -6.83 3.84
C VAL A 106 34.34 -7.06 5.31
N PRO A 107 35.50 -6.57 5.79
CA PRO A 107 35.86 -6.64 7.20
C PRO A 107 34.78 -5.93 8.01
N SER A 108 34.16 -6.65 8.95
CA SER A 108 33.18 -6.09 9.86
C SER A 108 33.80 -4.91 10.62
N LEU A 109 33.25 -3.71 10.44
CA LEU A 109 33.55 -2.58 11.33
C LEU A 109 33.28 -2.99 12.79
N PRO A 110 34.01 -2.41 13.77
CA PRO A 110 33.93 -2.80 15.17
C PRO A 110 32.49 -2.68 15.70
N PRO A 111 32.13 -3.51 16.70
CA PRO A 111 30.76 -3.76 17.09
C PRO A 111 30.16 -2.54 17.79
N ALA A 112 29.38 -1.75 17.04
CA ALA A 112 28.30 -0.99 17.64
C ALA A 112 27.19 -1.98 18.01
N VAL A 113 27.16 -2.32 19.31
CA VAL A 113 26.01 -2.77 20.11
C VAL A 113 24.84 -3.42 19.33
N THR A 114 24.76 -4.75 19.44
CA THR A 114 23.54 -5.61 19.45
C THR A 114 22.67 -5.78 18.19
N ALA A 115 23.20 -5.78 16.97
CA ALA A 115 22.40 -6.23 15.79
C ALA A 115 22.37 -7.77 15.60
N ALA A 116 23.37 -8.50 16.11
CA ALA A 116 23.50 -9.94 15.88
C ALA A 116 22.54 -10.81 16.71
N ASP A 117 22.02 -10.29 17.84
CA ASP A 117 21.00 -10.97 18.63
C ASP A 117 19.58 -10.73 18.08
N GLU A 118 19.32 -9.59 17.41
CA GLU A 118 18.03 -9.31 16.76
C GLU A 118 17.74 -10.28 15.60
N LEU A 119 18.75 -10.60 14.78
CA LEU A 119 18.60 -11.56 13.66
C LEU A 119 18.29 -13.00 14.13
N LYS A 120 18.78 -13.43 15.29
CA LYS A 120 18.42 -14.74 15.88
C LYS A 120 17.03 -14.74 16.53
N VAL A 121 16.56 -13.57 16.96
CA VAL A 121 15.20 -13.39 17.49
C VAL A 121 14.19 -13.42 16.34
N GLU A 122 14.48 -12.83 15.18
CA GLU A 122 13.60 -12.86 14.00
C GLU A 122 13.33 -14.28 13.48
N SER A 123 14.35 -15.15 13.45
CA SER A 123 14.23 -16.56 13.04
C SER A 123 13.21 -17.38 13.86
N LYS A 124 12.96 -17.02 15.12
CA LYS A 124 11.93 -17.67 15.96
C LYS A 124 10.53 -17.15 15.71
N TYR A 125 10.36 -15.98 15.12
CA TYR A 125 9.06 -15.36 14.83
C TYR A 125 8.61 -15.52 13.37
N THR A 126 9.53 -15.77 12.44
CA THR A 126 9.20 -16.06 11.03
C THR A 126 8.29 -17.27 10.85
N THR A 127 8.33 -18.25 11.76
CA THR A 127 7.45 -19.44 11.71
C THR A 127 6.01 -19.20 12.15
N LYS A 128 5.62 -17.96 12.51
CA LYS A 128 4.24 -17.63 12.95
C LYS A 128 3.64 -16.40 12.27
N LEU A 129 4.29 -15.86 11.25
CA LEU A 129 3.67 -14.82 10.44
C LEU A 129 2.58 -15.48 9.58
N GLY A 130 1.32 -15.09 9.78
CA GLY A 130 0.24 -15.52 8.88
C GLY A 130 0.49 -15.00 7.47
N ALA A 131 -0.10 -15.66 6.46
CA ALA A 131 -0.10 -15.19 5.07
C ALA A 131 -0.31 -13.67 4.90
N PRO A 132 -1.26 -13.02 5.60
CA PRO A 132 -1.34 -11.57 5.74
C PRO A 132 -0.01 -10.82 5.84
N ALA A 133 0.77 -11.16 6.86
CA ALA A 133 1.98 -10.46 7.22
C ALA A 133 3.12 -10.80 6.25
N VAL A 134 3.11 -12.02 5.73
CA VAL A 134 4.02 -12.47 4.65
C VAL A 134 3.82 -11.63 3.39
N CYS A 135 2.57 -11.44 2.94
CA CYS A 135 2.26 -10.63 1.78
C CYS A 135 2.69 -9.17 1.96
N LEU A 136 2.36 -8.56 3.11
CA LEU A 136 2.76 -7.18 3.41
C LEU A 136 4.29 -7.03 3.49
N ARG A 137 4.99 -7.99 4.10
CA ARG A 137 6.46 -7.99 4.16
C ARG A 137 7.07 -8.12 2.77
N SER A 138 6.53 -8.98 1.92
CA SER A 138 6.98 -9.13 0.53
C SER A 138 6.77 -7.85 -0.28
N LEU A 139 5.63 -7.18 -0.09
CA LEU A 139 5.34 -5.90 -0.74
C LEU A 139 6.33 -4.82 -0.28
N ALA A 140 6.57 -4.72 1.04
CA ALA A 140 7.52 -3.77 1.61
C ALA A 140 8.97 -4.02 1.13
N ALA A 141 9.41 -5.29 1.11
CA ALA A 141 10.73 -5.65 0.60
C ALA A 141 10.90 -5.26 -0.88
N SER A 142 9.90 -5.57 -1.71
CA SER A 142 9.90 -5.23 -3.14
C SER A 142 9.96 -3.72 -3.36
N PHE A 143 9.22 -2.95 -2.56
CA PHE A 143 9.25 -1.48 -2.59
C PHE A 143 10.63 -0.93 -2.20
N VAL A 144 11.24 -1.45 -1.13
CA VAL A 144 12.58 -1.02 -0.69
C VAL A 144 13.63 -1.28 -1.77
N ASP A 145 13.57 -2.44 -2.41
CA ASP A 145 14.50 -2.79 -3.50
C ASP A 145 14.30 -1.89 -4.71
N PHE A 146 13.04 -1.62 -5.10
CA PHE A 146 12.72 -0.66 -6.16
C PHE A 146 13.26 0.75 -5.83
N ALA A 147 12.99 1.24 -4.62
CA ALA A 147 13.41 2.58 -4.19
C ALA A 147 14.93 2.74 -4.18
N LYS A 148 15.67 1.68 -3.82
CA LYS A 148 17.13 1.64 -3.89
C LYS A 148 17.63 1.69 -5.34
N GLN A 149 17.07 0.86 -6.22
CA GLN A 149 17.45 0.84 -7.63
C GLN A 149 17.18 2.18 -8.32
N ASP A 150 16.00 2.78 -8.09
CA ASP A 150 15.66 4.11 -8.62
C ASP A 150 16.64 5.19 -8.13
N LYS A 151 17.00 5.16 -6.84
CA LYS A 151 17.99 6.07 -6.27
C LYS A 151 19.37 5.88 -6.91
N GLU A 152 19.85 4.64 -7.01
CA GLU A 152 21.16 4.31 -7.59
C GLU A 152 21.23 4.74 -9.06
N GLN A 153 20.18 4.46 -9.83
CA GLN A 153 20.08 4.88 -11.23
C GLN A 153 20.18 6.41 -11.36
N LYS A 154 19.43 7.17 -10.57
CA LYS A 154 19.47 8.64 -10.59
C LYS A 154 20.82 9.20 -10.16
N ILE A 155 21.46 8.59 -9.17
CA ILE A 155 22.81 8.97 -8.76
C ILE A 155 23.80 8.73 -9.90
N GLU A 156 23.69 7.60 -10.62
CA GLU A 156 24.57 7.31 -11.75
C GLU A 156 24.35 8.27 -12.92
N GLU A 157 23.10 8.59 -13.26
CA GLU A 157 22.77 9.61 -14.26
C GLU A 157 23.36 10.98 -13.88
N PHE A 158 23.26 11.37 -12.61
CA PHE A 158 23.84 12.61 -12.12
C PHE A 158 25.38 12.57 -12.06
N SER A 159 25.99 11.42 -11.78
CA SER A 159 27.44 11.24 -11.78
C SER A 159 28.03 11.49 -13.17
N GLN A 160 27.32 11.11 -14.23
CA GLN A 160 27.71 11.39 -15.61
C GLN A 160 27.68 12.88 -15.92
N LEU A 161 26.67 13.60 -15.41
CA LEU A 161 26.61 15.06 -15.51
C LEU A 161 27.79 15.71 -14.78
N LEU A 162 28.10 15.29 -13.54
CA LEU A 162 29.24 15.83 -12.78
C LEU A 162 30.57 15.70 -13.52
N LYS A 163 30.81 14.59 -14.24
CA LYS A 163 32.01 14.42 -15.08
C LYS A 163 32.12 15.49 -16.18
N VAL A 164 30.99 16.00 -16.70
CA VAL A 164 31.00 17.11 -17.66
C VAL A 164 31.40 18.42 -16.98
N TRP A 165 30.87 18.69 -15.80
CA TRP A 165 31.21 19.87 -14.99
C TRP A 165 32.68 19.88 -14.55
N GLU A 166 33.24 18.72 -14.19
CA GLU A 166 34.66 18.54 -13.87
C GLU A 166 35.55 18.86 -15.07
N LYS A 167 35.23 18.34 -16.25
CA LYS A 167 35.94 18.70 -17.48
C LYS A 167 35.86 20.18 -17.81
N GLY A 168 34.72 20.83 -17.50
CA GLY A 168 34.57 22.28 -17.60
C GLY A 168 35.53 23.02 -16.67
N ARG A 169 35.60 22.60 -15.40
CA ARG A 169 36.54 23.14 -14.40
C ARG A 169 37.99 22.99 -14.85
N GLU A 170 38.38 21.80 -15.31
CA GLU A 170 39.75 21.54 -15.79
C GLU A 170 40.10 22.43 -17.00
N LYS A 171 39.14 22.71 -17.89
CA LYS A 171 39.34 23.64 -18.99
C LYS A 171 39.59 25.06 -18.48
N HIS A 172 38.79 25.56 -17.53
CA HIS A 172 38.97 26.88 -16.94
C HIS A 172 40.31 26.99 -16.19
N GLU A 173 40.68 25.94 -15.45
CA GLU A 173 41.96 25.86 -14.75
C GLU A 173 43.15 25.97 -15.72
N ARG A 174 43.08 25.31 -16.89
CA ARG A 174 44.12 25.42 -17.93
C ARG A 174 44.19 26.80 -18.59
N LEU A 175 43.14 27.60 -18.52
CA LEU A 175 43.15 28.98 -19.02
C LEU A 175 43.90 29.92 -18.06
N LEU A 176 44.07 29.53 -16.78
CA LEU A 176 44.85 30.29 -15.80
C LEU A 176 46.35 30.20 -16.09
N ARG A 177 46.84 31.06 -16.99
CA ARG A 177 48.26 31.19 -17.35
C ARG A 177 49.00 32.11 -16.37
N PRO A 178 50.31 31.89 -16.11
CA PRO A 178 51.09 32.76 -15.20
C PRO A 178 51.11 34.25 -15.57
N ARG A 179 50.89 34.59 -16.85
CA ARG A 179 50.88 35.98 -17.34
C ARG A 179 49.62 36.77 -16.96
N LEU A 180 48.56 36.11 -16.48
CA LEU A 180 47.33 36.78 -16.03
C LEU A 180 47.53 37.66 -14.78
N GLY A 181 48.67 37.56 -14.10
CA GLY A 181 49.02 38.43 -12.98
C GLY A 181 49.47 39.84 -13.38
N SER A 182 49.71 40.13 -14.67
CA SER A 182 50.08 41.49 -15.10
C SER A 182 48.86 42.40 -15.15
N PRO A 183 48.99 43.69 -14.78
CA PRO A 183 47.87 44.65 -14.81
C PRO A 183 47.24 44.81 -16.19
N ASP A 184 48.03 44.64 -17.26
CA ASP A 184 47.56 44.72 -18.65
C ASP A 184 46.55 43.61 -19.02
N MET A 185 46.45 42.55 -18.21
CA MET A 185 45.58 41.38 -18.44
C MET A 185 44.42 41.30 -17.44
N ALA A 186 44.16 42.37 -16.68
CA ALA A 186 43.10 42.40 -15.67
C ALA A 186 41.70 42.13 -16.25
N GLU A 187 41.43 42.59 -17.48
CA GLU A 187 40.17 42.34 -18.17
C GLU A 187 39.97 40.85 -18.51
N GLU A 188 41.01 40.14 -18.95
CA GLU A 188 40.93 38.70 -19.23
C GLU A 188 40.72 37.91 -17.93
N LEU A 189 41.43 38.28 -16.85
CA LEU A 189 41.27 37.64 -15.54
C LEU A 189 39.84 37.81 -14.99
N THR A 190 39.27 39.02 -15.09
CA THR A 190 37.89 39.27 -14.65
C THR A 190 36.87 38.51 -15.51
N GLN A 191 37.11 38.34 -16.81
CA GLN A 191 36.26 37.48 -17.66
C GLN A 191 36.30 36.02 -17.22
N LEU A 192 37.49 35.47 -16.94
CA LEU A 192 37.63 34.09 -16.45
C LEU A 192 36.97 33.89 -15.09
N ASP A 193 37.10 34.86 -14.18
CA ASP A 193 36.43 34.85 -12.88
C ASP A 193 34.90 34.86 -13.02
N ASN A 194 34.36 35.70 -13.90
CA ASN A 194 32.92 35.73 -14.20
C ASN A 194 32.42 34.39 -14.77
N ILE A 195 33.17 33.78 -15.69
CA ILE A 195 32.82 32.48 -16.28
C ILE A 195 32.83 31.37 -15.22
N GLU A 196 33.84 31.34 -14.35
CA GLU A 196 33.94 30.33 -13.30
C GLU A 196 32.89 30.55 -12.20
N SER A 197 32.62 31.80 -11.83
CA SER A 197 31.53 32.18 -10.93
C SER A 197 30.19 31.69 -11.47
N GLN A 198 29.88 31.95 -12.74
CA GLN A 198 28.68 31.46 -13.41
C GLN A 198 28.61 29.93 -13.41
N ARG A 199 29.68 29.23 -13.82
CA ARG A 199 29.75 27.75 -13.80
C ARG A 199 29.48 27.19 -12.40
N SER A 200 30.10 27.78 -11.39
CA SER A 200 29.93 27.32 -10.01
C SER A 200 28.49 27.52 -9.51
N ALA A 201 27.87 28.65 -9.86
CA ALA A 201 26.49 28.95 -9.54
C ALA A 201 25.52 27.97 -10.23
N GLU A 202 25.72 27.69 -11.52
CA GLU A 202 24.93 26.72 -12.27
C GLU A 202 25.10 25.29 -11.69
N LEU A 203 26.31 24.89 -11.31
CA LEU A 203 26.55 23.60 -10.65
C LEU A 203 25.77 23.49 -9.34
N VAL A 204 25.82 24.53 -8.49
CA VAL A 204 25.07 24.58 -7.23
C VAL A 204 23.57 24.48 -7.51
N GLU A 205 23.07 25.21 -8.49
CA GLU A 205 21.67 25.14 -8.93
C GLU A 205 21.28 23.73 -9.38
N HIS A 206 22.12 23.06 -10.18
CA HIS A 206 21.87 21.69 -10.64
C HIS A 206 21.91 20.65 -9.52
N VAL A 207 22.83 20.77 -8.56
CA VAL A 207 22.89 19.90 -7.36
C VAL A 207 21.60 20.06 -6.55
N ASN A 208 21.16 21.30 -6.37
CA ASN A 208 19.93 21.64 -5.65
C ASN A 208 18.68 21.10 -6.34
N LYS A 209 18.60 21.23 -7.67
CA LYS A 209 17.53 20.65 -8.50
C LYS A 209 17.53 19.12 -8.42
N PHE A 210 18.68 18.48 -8.53
CA PHE A 210 18.81 17.03 -8.44
C PHE A 210 18.33 16.51 -7.08
N ARG A 211 18.80 17.11 -5.98
CA ARG A 211 18.37 16.78 -4.63
C ARG A 211 16.85 16.90 -4.46
N THR A 212 16.28 18.02 -4.93
CA THR A 212 14.84 18.27 -4.91
C THR A 212 14.07 17.19 -5.67
N LEU A 213 14.49 16.86 -6.90
CA LEU A 213 13.85 15.85 -7.74
C LEU A 213 13.93 14.45 -7.13
N LEU A 214 15.09 14.09 -6.55
CA LEU A 214 15.29 12.80 -5.90
C LEU A 214 14.34 12.64 -4.70
N VAL A 215 14.29 13.64 -3.82
CA VAL A 215 13.42 13.62 -2.63
C VAL A 215 11.95 13.54 -3.04
N ARG A 216 11.51 14.36 -4.00
CA ARG A 216 10.14 14.33 -4.52
C ARG A 216 9.76 12.98 -5.09
N THR A 217 10.62 12.39 -5.93
CA THR A 217 10.30 11.08 -6.52
C THR A 217 10.23 9.97 -5.46
N GLN A 218 11.06 10.04 -4.41
CA GLN A 218 11.02 9.08 -3.32
C GLN A 218 9.75 9.27 -2.47
N ALA A 219 9.33 10.51 -2.21
CA ALA A 219 8.05 10.81 -1.56
C ALA A 219 6.86 10.30 -2.39
N GLU A 220 6.85 10.56 -3.70
CA GLU A 220 5.84 10.02 -4.64
C GLU A 220 5.78 8.49 -4.61
N SER A 221 6.94 7.83 -4.62
CA SER A 221 7.03 6.37 -4.59
C SER A 221 6.51 5.81 -3.27
N MET A 222 6.83 6.47 -2.15
CA MET A 222 6.29 6.13 -0.83
C MET A 222 4.77 6.28 -0.78
N MET A 223 4.21 7.37 -1.31
CA MET A 223 2.75 7.57 -1.36
C MET A 223 2.06 6.44 -2.13
N ARG A 224 2.58 6.06 -3.30
CA ARG A 224 2.06 4.92 -4.09
C ARG A 224 2.15 3.61 -3.33
N PHE A 225 3.28 3.34 -2.67
CA PHE A 225 3.43 2.15 -1.83
C PHE A 225 2.38 2.08 -0.71
N LEU A 226 2.08 3.20 -0.06
CA LEU A 226 1.07 3.24 1.00
C LEU A 226 -0.35 3.03 0.47
N GLU A 227 -0.63 3.50 -0.74
CA GLU A 227 -1.88 3.20 -1.45
C GLU A 227 -1.99 1.70 -1.77
N ASP A 228 -0.93 1.09 -2.31
CA ASP A 228 -0.86 -0.34 -2.60
C ASP A 228 -1.00 -1.19 -1.32
N ALA A 229 -0.35 -0.78 -0.23
CA ALA A 229 -0.46 -1.43 1.07
C ALA A 229 -1.89 -1.34 1.62
N THR A 230 -2.57 -0.22 1.41
CA THR A 230 -3.97 -0.04 1.78
C THR A 230 -4.88 -0.96 0.97
N VAL A 231 -4.67 -1.06 -0.35
CA VAL A 231 -5.45 -1.95 -1.24
C VAL A 231 -5.23 -3.41 -0.84
N CYS A 232 -3.97 -3.84 -0.65
CA CYS A 232 -3.63 -5.18 -0.18
C CYS A 232 -4.29 -5.50 1.15
N SER A 233 -4.25 -4.56 2.11
CA SER A 233 -4.86 -4.74 3.43
C SER A 233 -6.37 -4.85 3.34
N LYS A 234 -7.04 -4.06 2.50
CA LYS A 234 -8.49 -4.15 2.27
C LYS A 234 -8.87 -5.49 1.65
N GLY A 235 -8.15 -5.92 0.61
CA GLY A 235 -8.39 -7.22 -0.03
C GLY A 235 -8.18 -8.37 0.95
N LEU A 236 -7.18 -8.27 1.82
CA LEU A 236 -6.95 -9.25 2.87
C LEU A 236 -8.07 -9.25 3.92
N MET A 237 -8.54 -8.09 4.37
CA MET A 237 -9.67 -7.99 5.30
C MET A 237 -10.93 -8.59 4.68
N GLN A 238 -11.22 -8.29 3.41
CA GLN A 238 -12.33 -8.91 2.68
C GLN A 238 -12.16 -10.43 2.58
N LEU A 239 -10.95 -10.92 2.33
CA LEU A 239 -10.67 -12.35 2.34
C LEU A 239 -10.94 -12.94 3.72
N LEU A 240 -10.45 -12.32 4.79
CA LEU A 240 -10.67 -12.77 6.17
C LEU A 240 -12.15 -12.74 6.57
N ASP A 241 -12.90 -11.72 6.13
CA ASP A 241 -14.34 -11.60 6.37
C ASP A 241 -15.12 -12.63 5.55
N SER A 242 -14.69 -12.94 4.33
CA SER A 242 -15.27 -14.00 3.50
C SER A 242 -14.94 -15.41 4.00
N THR A 243 -13.83 -15.58 4.73
CA THR A 243 -13.52 -16.85 5.40
C THR A 243 -14.40 -16.99 6.65
N LEU A 244 -15.54 -17.69 6.51
CA LEU A 244 -16.42 -18.03 7.62
C LEU A 244 -15.63 -18.64 8.79
N ARG A 245 -15.60 -17.95 9.93
CA ARG A 245 -15.11 -18.57 11.17
C ARG A 245 -16.10 -19.65 11.58
N GLN A 246 -15.60 -20.84 11.87
CA GLN A 246 -16.40 -21.97 12.37
C GLN A 246 -17.26 -21.60 13.59
N GLU A 247 -16.83 -20.59 14.34
CA GLU A 247 -17.46 -20.10 15.58
C GLU A 247 -18.63 -19.13 15.32
N GLN A 248 -18.76 -18.60 14.09
CA GLN A 248 -19.82 -17.67 13.66
C GLN A 248 -20.88 -18.31 12.78
N LEU A 249 -20.70 -19.59 12.39
CA LEU A 249 -21.77 -20.34 11.74
C LEU A 249 -22.87 -20.63 12.76
N GLN A 250 -24.06 -20.06 12.55
CA GLN A 250 -25.29 -20.55 13.17
C GLN A 250 -25.53 -21.96 12.62
N VAL A 251 -25.17 -22.96 13.41
CA VAL A 251 -25.47 -24.36 13.11
C VAL A 251 -26.91 -24.60 13.57
N PRO A 252 -27.76 -25.32 12.81
CA PRO A 252 -29.12 -25.65 13.23
C PRO A 252 -29.14 -26.18 14.67
N PRO A 253 -30.19 -25.89 15.47
CA PRO A 253 -30.22 -26.17 16.91
C PRO A 253 -29.92 -27.64 17.26
N ASP A 254 -30.19 -28.58 16.34
CA ASP A 254 -29.96 -30.01 16.53
C ASP A 254 -28.53 -30.48 16.17
N THR A 255 -27.67 -29.57 15.71
CA THR A 255 -26.32 -29.93 15.30
C THR A 255 -25.39 -29.90 16.50
N ALA A 256 -24.98 -31.07 16.98
CA ALA A 256 -23.97 -31.20 18.03
C ALA A 256 -22.64 -30.60 17.53
N ILE A 257 -22.38 -29.34 17.89
CA ILE A 257 -21.09 -28.69 17.71
C ILE A 257 -20.10 -29.49 18.57
N PRO A 258 -19.09 -30.14 17.97
CA PRO A 258 -18.08 -30.82 18.76
C PRO A 258 -17.44 -29.80 19.69
N LYS A 259 -17.70 -29.92 20.99
CA LYS A 259 -17.12 -29.03 22.00
C LYS A 259 -15.61 -29.14 21.85
N LYS A 260 -14.99 -28.04 21.40
CA LYS A 260 -13.53 -27.92 21.28
C LYS A 260 -12.96 -28.37 22.62
N HIS A 261 -12.23 -29.49 22.66
CA HIS A 261 -11.72 -30.04 23.90
C HIS A 261 -10.77 -29.02 24.53
N MET A 262 -11.28 -28.24 25.49
CA MET A 262 -10.50 -27.22 26.15
C MET A 262 -9.59 -27.92 27.14
N THR A 263 -8.28 -27.71 27.00
CA THR A 263 -7.34 -28.13 28.03
C THR A 263 -7.68 -27.44 29.35
N LEU A 264 -7.44 -28.11 30.47
CA LEU A 264 -7.62 -27.57 31.82
C LEU A 264 -6.99 -26.18 31.99
N LYS A 265 -5.84 -25.93 31.33
CA LYS A 265 -5.19 -24.62 31.28
C LYS A 265 -6.05 -23.54 30.60
N LYS A 266 -6.69 -23.86 29.47
CA LYS A 266 -7.57 -22.91 28.75
C LYS A 266 -8.85 -22.64 29.54
N LEU A 267 -9.44 -23.65 30.17
CA LEU A 267 -10.60 -23.49 31.06
C LEU A 267 -10.28 -22.56 32.24
N ARG A 268 -9.16 -22.81 32.95
CA ARG A 268 -8.70 -21.94 34.05
C ARG A 268 -8.37 -20.51 33.60
N LYS A 269 -7.94 -20.31 32.35
CA LYS A 269 -7.71 -18.97 31.78
C LYS A 269 -9.03 -18.27 31.46
N ALA A 270 -9.96 -18.97 30.80
CA ALA A 270 -11.29 -18.44 30.49
C ALA A 270 -12.07 -18.08 31.75
N GLN A 271 -11.98 -18.91 32.80
CA GLN A 271 -12.60 -18.63 34.09
C GLN A 271 -12.02 -17.38 34.76
N ARG A 272 -10.69 -17.23 34.79
CA ARG A 272 -10.03 -16.02 35.30
C ARG A 272 -10.45 -14.75 34.55
N ILE A 273 -10.59 -14.84 33.22
CA ILE A 273 -11.07 -13.71 32.41
C ILE A 273 -12.52 -13.37 32.77
N ARG A 274 -13.40 -14.38 32.88
CA ARG A 274 -14.79 -14.16 33.30
C ARG A 274 -14.90 -13.54 34.69
N GLU A 275 -14.09 -13.99 35.64
CA GLU A 275 -14.04 -13.43 37.00
C GLU A 275 -13.55 -11.98 36.99
N GLN A 276 -12.52 -11.65 36.20
CA GLN A 276 -12.07 -10.27 36.03
C GLN A 276 -13.16 -9.38 35.41
N VAL A 277 -13.88 -9.87 34.39
CA VAL A 277 -14.97 -9.13 33.76
C VAL A 277 -16.14 -8.92 34.73
N ALA A 278 -16.48 -9.95 35.52
CA ALA A 278 -17.51 -9.83 36.55
C ALA A 278 -17.15 -8.84 37.67
N GLN A 279 -15.86 -8.63 37.93
CA GLN A 279 -15.34 -7.63 38.86
C GLN A 279 -15.23 -6.22 38.25
N GLY A 280 -15.72 -6.00 37.02
CA GLY A 280 -15.67 -4.72 36.33
C GLY A 280 -14.35 -4.46 35.56
N GLY A 281 -13.51 -5.48 35.40
CA GLY A 281 -12.34 -5.42 34.51
C GLY A 281 -12.75 -5.49 33.04
N GLU A 282 -11.97 -4.86 32.15
CA GLU A 282 -12.21 -4.95 30.70
C GLU A 282 -12.00 -6.37 30.17
N ASP A 283 -12.91 -6.81 29.29
CA ASP A 283 -12.78 -8.09 28.58
C ASP A 283 -11.70 -8.00 27.49
N ARG A 284 -10.45 -8.18 27.90
CA ARG A 284 -9.29 -8.25 26.99
C ARG A 284 -9.35 -9.44 26.01
N SER A 285 -10.33 -10.35 26.14
CA SER A 285 -10.50 -11.46 25.19
C SER A 285 -11.29 -11.07 23.94
N GLN A 286 -12.10 -10.02 24.02
CA GLN A 286 -12.87 -9.46 22.91
C GLN A 286 -12.03 -8.52 22.04
N VAL A 287 -11.10 -7.80 22.67
CA VAL A 287 -10.28 -6.79 21.99
C VAL A 287 -8.95 -7.42 21.56
N ARG A 288 -8.96 -8.14 20.43
CA ARG A 288 -7.72 -8.29 19.66
C ARG A 288 -7.47 -6.97 18.94
N LEU A 289 -6.84 -6.04 19.63
CA LEU A 289 -6.17 -4.92 18.97
C LEU A 289 -5.06 -5.53 18.12
N TRP A 290 -5.23 -5.42 16.81
CA TRP A 290 -4.11 -5.57 15.91
C TRP A 290 -3.38 -4.25 15.98
N ASP A 291 -2.09 -4.30 16.28
CA ASP A 291 -1.26 -3.10 16.17
C ASP A 291 -1.40 -2.60 14.73
N GLY A 292 -1.95 -1.40 14.59
CA GLY A 292 -2.04 -0.74 13.30
C GLY A 292 -0.64 -0.53 12.76
N ILE A 293 -0.49 -0.53 11.45
CA ILE A 293 0.72 0.03 10.84
C ILE A 293 0.71 1.51 11.21
N ASP A 294 1.70 1.93 11.98
CA ASP A 294 1.82 3.34 12.36
C ASP A 294 2.21 4.16 11.13
N MET A 295 1.20 4.79 10.55
CA MET A 295 1.34 5.66 9.39
C MET A 295 2.03 6.97 9.73
N GLN A 296 2.15 7.34 11.01
CA GLN A 296 2.84 8.56 11.41
C GLN A 296 4.34 8.47 11.14
N LEU A 297 4.94 7.28 11.25
CA LEU A 297 6.37 7.10 11.01
C LEU A 297 6.75 7.42 9.55
N PRO A 298 6.10 6.85 8.50
CA PRO A 298 6.35 7.26 7.11
C PRO A 298 6.12 8.75 6.87
N LEU A 299 5.05 9.32 7.43
CA LEU A 299 4.74 10.75 7.29
C LEU A 299 5.83 11.62 7.91
N ALA A 300 6.30 11.29 9.12
CA ALA A 300 7.37 12.00 9.80
C ALA A 300 8.69 11.94 9.03
N VAL A 301 9.00 10.79 8.40
CA VAL A 301 10.17 10.65 7.53
C VAL A 301 10.06 11.56 6.31
N VAL A 302 8.90 11.65 5.67
CA VAL A 302 8.71 12.53 4.52
C VAL A 302 8.75 14.00 4.93
N HIS A 303 8.12 14.38 6.05
CA HIS A 303 8.20 15.73 6.60
C HIS A 303 9.63 16.14 6.95
N GLY A 304 10.42 15.24 7.57
CA GLY A 304 11.84 15.50 7.82
C GLY A 304 12.68 15.64 6.54
N ALA A 305 12.17 15.18 5.39
CA ALA A 305 12.80 15.35 4.09
C ALA A 305 12.36 16.64 3.37
N GLU A 306 11.32 17.35 3.84
CA GLU A 306 10.84 18.60 3.23
C GLU A 306 11.91 19.70 3.30
N ASP A 307 12.70 19.74 4.37
CA ASP A 307 13.84 20.66 4.53
C ASP A 307 14.94 20.44 3.47
N LEU A 308 14.92 19.29 2.78
CA LEU A 308 15.87 18.98 1.71
C LEU A 308 15.44 19.55 0.35
N VAL A 309 14.23 20.11 0.26
CA VAL A 309 13.62 20.62 -0.96
C VAL A 309 13.65 22.15 -0.94
N LEU A 310 14.37 22.76 -1.88
CA LEU A 310 14.60 24.21 -1.89
C LEU A 310 13.44 25.02 -2.44
N ASP A 311 12.65 24.43 -3.33
CA ASP A 311 11.43 25.00 -3.87
C ASP A 311 10.39 23.89 -3.89
N LEU A 312 9.26 24.09 -3.21
CA LEU A 312 8.14 23.16 -3.14
C LEU A 312 7.04 23.50 -4.17
N GLY A 313 7.15 24.63 -4.88
CA GLY A 313 6.06 25.23 -5.65
C GLY A 313 5.97 24.85 -7.14
N GLN A 314 7.07 24.47 -7.80
CA GLN A 314 7.04 24.02 -9.19
C GLN A 314 7.70 22.65 -9.36
N ASP A 315 7.09 21.73 -10.12
CA ASP A 315 7.74 20.49 -10.53
C ASP A 315 8.92 20.82 -11.45
N PRO A 316 10.17 20.47 -11.10
CA PRO A 316 11.28 20.63 -12.04
C PRO A 316 11.02 19.90 -13.37
N ARG A 317 10.14 18.88 -13.39
CA ARG A 317 9.68 18.25 -14.65
C ARG A 317 8.90 19.21 -15.54
N ASP A 318 8.12 20.12 -14.96
CA ASP A 318 7.31 21.09 -15.71
C ASP A 318 8.17 22.18 -16.36
N THR A 319 9.36 22.46 -15.81
CA THR A 319 10.29 23.47 -16.35
C THR A 319 11.29 22.90 -17.38
N ALA A 320 11.56 21.60 -17.34
CA ALA A 320 12.55 20.95 -18.20
C ALA A 320 12.15 20.90 -19.69
N VAL A 321 10.85 20.95 -20.01
CA VAL A 321 10.37 20.85 -21.41
C VAL A 321 10.65 22.13 -22.22
N THR A 322 10.85 23.27 -21.55
CA THR A 322 11.05 24.57 -22.24
C THR A 322 12.51 25.00 -22.40
N ALA A 323 13.44 24.49 -21.59
CA ALA A 323 14.82 24.97 -21.60
C ALA A 323 15.69 24.40 -22.75
N SER A 324 15.33 23.24 -23.32
CA SER A 324 16.15 22.60 -24.37
C SER A 324 15.96 23.19 -25.77
N ALA A 325 15.00 24.12 -25.97
CA ALA A 325 14.73 24.75 -27.27
C ALA A 325 15.36 26.14 -27.44
N ALA A 326 15.89 26.75 -26.37
CA ALA A 326 16.33 28.16 -26.40
C ALA A 326 17.84 28.38 -26.63
N ALA A 327 18.64 27.31 -26.83
CA ALA A 327 20.06 27.44 -27.15
C ALA A 327 20.35 27.81 -28.63
N ALA A 328 19.37 28.38 -29.35
CA ALA A 328 19.52 28.87 -30.72
C ALA A 328 19.41 30.41 -30.77
N ALA A 329 20.58 31.06 -30.73
CA ALA A 329 20.92 32.41 -31.21
C ALA A 329 20.15 33.65 -30.67
N PRO A 330 20.85 34.74 -30.28
CA PRO A 330 20.22 35.99 -29.89
C PRO A 330 19.76 36.78 -31.14
N ALA A 331 18.44 36.92 -31.31
CA ALA A 331 17.86 37.91 -32.22
C ALA A 331 17.68 39.26 -31.50
N VAL A 332 18.09 40.32 -32.18
CA VAL A 332 18.14 41.74 -31.78
C VAL A 332 16.75 42.29 -31.40
N PRO A 333 16.61 43.15 -30.38
CA PRO A 333 15.33 43.67 -29.94
C PRO A 333 14.87 44.88 -30.78
N ASP A 334 13.65 44.82 -31.30
CA ASP A 334 12.95 45.94 -31.92
C ASP A 334 11.99 46.59 -30.92
N LYS A 335 12.09 47.93 -30.78
CA LYS A 335 11.35 48.75 -29.82
C LYS A 335 9.92 49.04 -30.31
N LYS A 336 8.91 48.86 -29.46
CA LYS A 336 7.64 49.59 -29.58
C LYS A 336 6.88 49.76 -28.25
N ASP A 337 6.39 50.98 -28.05
CA ASP A 337 5.87 51.58 -26.81
C ASP A 337 4.56 50.98 -26.23
N PRO A 338 4.29 51.16 -24.92
CA PRO A 338 3.15 50.57 -24.25
C PRO A 338 1.90 51.47 -24.25
N LYS A 339 0.72 50.85 -24.42
CA LYS A 339 -0.60 51.48 -24.27
C LYS A 339 -1.24 51.10 -22.94
N LYS A 340 -1.56 52.15 -22.17
CA LYS A 340 -2.30 52.29 -20.90
C LYS A 340 -3.47 51.30 -20.72
N ALA A 341 -3.45 50.50 -19.65
CA ALA A 341 -4.56 49.67 -19.20
C ALA A 341 -5.02 50.05 -17.78
N ALA A 342 -6.31 49.86 -17.54
CA ALA A 342 -7.12 50.49 -16.51
C ALA A 342 -6.99 49.85 -15.10
N ALA A 343 -7.24 50.68 -14.10
CA ALA A 343 -7.23 50.36 -12.67
C ALA A 343 -8.29 49.29 -12.31
N ALA A 344 -7.81 48.11 -11.92
CA ALA A 344 -8.63 47.07 -11.31
C ALA A 344 -8.75 47.33 -9.79
N LYS A 345 -9.99 47.20 -9.30
CA LYS A 345 -10.40 47.42 -7.91
C LYS A 345 -9.71 46.45 -6.96
N ASN A 346 -9.26 47.00 -5.83
CA ASN A 346 -8.68 46.31 -4.68
C ASN A 346 -9.58 45.17 -4.19
N ALA A 347 -9.23 43.94 -4.54
CA ALA A 347 -9.61 42.76 -3.77
C ALA A 347 -8.69 42.69 -2.53
N PRO A 348 -9.20 42.29 -1.35
CA PRO A 348 -8.35 42.06 -0.18
C PRO A 348 -7.24 41.06 -0.53
N PRO A 349 -6.00 41.28 -0.03
CA PRO A 349 -4.87 40.41 -0.32
C PRO A 349 -5.26 38.97 0.05
N PRO A 350 -5.11 37.99 -0.87
CA PRO A 350 -5.40 36.61 -0.55
C PRO A 350 -4.54 36.20 0.65
N GLU A 351 -5.15 35.49 1.60
CA GLU A 351 -4.41 34.91 2.72
C GLU A 351 -3.19 34.14 2.20
N PRO A 352 -2.03 34.23 2.88
CA PRO A 352 -0.84 33.53 2.45
C PRO A 352 -1.15 32.05 2.37
N ALA A 353 -1.14 31.51 1.14
CA ALA A 353 -1.32 30.10 0.90
C ALA A 353 -0.29 29.34 1.74
N ALA A 354 -0.75 28.28 2.44
CA ALA A 354 0.12 27.43 3.21
C ALA A 354 1.30 26.96 2.33
N PRO A 355 2.53 26.86 2.88
CA PRO A 355 3.68 26.42 2.11
C PRO A 355 3.34 25.08 1.44
N PRO A 356 3.63 24.92 0.13
CA PRO A 356 3.37 23.67 -0.55
C PRO A 356 4.12 22.54 0.17
N SER A 357 3.45 21.42 0.44
CA SER A 357 4.02 20.26 1.13
C SER A 357 4.30 19.14 0.12
N LEU A 358 5.31 18.30 0.40
CA LEU A 358 5.58 17.10 -0.39
C LEU A 358 4.41 16.13 -0.37
N ILE A 359 3.64 16.15 0.72
CA ILE A 359 2.44 15.35 0.88
C ILE A 359 1.24 16.29 0.85
N PRO A 360 0.40 16.24 -0.19
CA PRO A 360 -0.82 17.03 -0.22
C PRO A 360 -1.66 16.77 1.05
N PRO A 361 -2.12 17.81 1.77
CA PRO A 361 -2.95 17.61 2.97
C PRO A 361 -4.22 16.79 2.67
N SER A 362 -4.75 16.92 1.45
CA SER A 362 -5.87 16.12 0.94
C SER A 362 -5.54 14.63 0.85
N TRP A 363 -4.30 14.28 0.50
CA TRP A 363 -3.85 12.89 0.44
C TRP A 363 -3.75 12.29 1.85
N ALA A 364 -3.14 13.02 2.79
CA ALA A 364 -3.05 12.56 4.19
C ALA A 364 -4.44 12.38 4.81
N ALA A 365 -5.37 13.30 4.54
CA ALA A 365 -6.77 13.17 4.95
C ALA A 365 -7.46 11.95 4.32
N ALA A 366 -7.29 11.74 3.01
CA ALA A 366 -7.86 10.59 2.30
C ALA A 366 -7.29 9.26 2.80
N LEU A 367 -6.00 9.23 3.18
CA LEU A 367 -5.37 8.04 3.75
C LEU A 367 -5.98 7.71 5.13
N LYS A 368 -6.18 8.74 5.97
CA LYS A 368 -6.82 8.61 7.29
C LYS A 368 -8.26 8.10 7.16
N GLU A 369 -9.00 8.58 6.18
CA GLU A 369 -10.37 8.11 5.88
C GLU A 369 -10.39 6.66 5.39
N LYS A 370 -9.42 6.27 4.55
CA LYS A 370 -9.33 4.90 4.00
C LYS A 370 -8.83 3.86 5.00
N SER A 371 -8.29 4.27 6.15
CA SER A 371 -7.83 3.38 7.20
C SER A 371 -8.99 2.54 7.75
N ALA A 372 -8.83 1.21 7.70
CA ALA A 372 -9.84 0.26 8.19
C ALA A 372 -10.00 0.27 9.71
N VAL A 373 -9.06 0.88 10.45
CA VAL A 373 -9.10 1.00 11.90
C VAL A 373 -9.55 2.41 12.29
N LYS A 374 -10.87 2.62 12.35
CA LYS A 374 -11.45 3.78 13.06
C LYS A 374 -11.22 3.59 14.56
N GLY A 375 -10.06 4.00 15.09
CA GLY A 375 -9.83 3.84 16.52
C GLY A 375 -8.61 4.50 17.15
N LEU A 376 -7.44 4.56 16.49
CA LEU A 376 -6.20 4.91 17.22
C LEU A 376 -5.16 5.70 16.40
N VAL A 377 -5.56 6.50 15.43
CA VAL A 377 -4.73 7.66 15.07
C VAL A 377 -5.09 8.78 16.05
N SER A 378 -4.55 8.66 17.26
CA SER A 378 -4.57 9.78 18.22
C SER A 378 -3.96 10.98 17.51
N THR A 379 -4.71 12.07 17.47
CA THR A 379 -4.13 13.41 17.40
C THR A 379 -3.16 13.62 18.54
#